data_AF-A0A0P9DJD7-F1
#
_entry.id   AF-A0A0P9DJD7-F1
#
_cell.length_a   1.000
_cell.length_b   1.000
_cell.length_c   1.000
_cell.angle_alpha   90.00
_cell.angle_beta   90.00
_cell.angle_gamma   90.00
#
_symmetry.space_group_name_H-M   'P 1'
#
loop_
_entity.id
_entity.type
_entity.pdbx_description
1 polymer ?
#
loop_
_entity_poly.entity_id
_entity_poly.type
_entity_poly.pdbx_seq_one_letter_code
_entity_poly.pdbx_strand_id
1 'polypeptide(L)'
;MAHGHKTDEKIVYVGDSRVRAKSSRMIPQDYSAYPGKSEVFIPNFLLKEWMVGVVVLVGILTLVMSEAAPLGYPADPTNTQFIPMPDWYFLFMYQLLKYPYTSNQFVVLGTVGVPGILFGGLLLAPFLDTGKERRFYKRPIASSLMFLSLIAVTYLTYTSWHHYQLELKEKNVIPEHIKREEEMHANKGKA
;
A
#
# COMPACT_ATOMS: atom_id res chain seq x y z
N MET A 1 -21.17 -46.01 33.29
CA MET A 1 -21.76 -44.66 33.22
C MET A 1 -21.46 -44.13 31.84
N ALA A 2 -22.44 -44.14 30.94
CA ALA A 2 -22.28 -43.76 29.55
C ALA A 2 -21.96 -42.26 29.48
N HIS A 3 -20.77 -41.93 28.99
CA HIS A 3 -20.43 -40.55 28.64
C HIS A 3 -21.25 -40.19 27.40
N GLY A 4 -22.21 -39.26 27.56
CA GLY A 4 -22.89 -38.66 26.42
C GLY A 4 -21.87 -37.97 25.53
N HIS A 5 -21.90 -38.25 24.23
CA HIS A 5 -21.06 -37.60 23.24
C HIS A 5 -21.28 -36.07 23.30
N LYS A 6 -20.33 -35.36 23.89
CA LYS A 6 -20.24 -33.90 23.76
C LYS A 6 -19.48 -33.62 22.47
N THR A 7 -20.14 -33.00 21.51
CA THR A 7 -19.56 -32.68 20.19
C THR A 7 -18.37 -31.72 20.26
N ASP A 8 -18.19 -31.00 21.37
CA ASP A 8 -17.10 -30.04 21.61
C ASP A 8 -15.93 -30.59 22.43
N GLU A 9 -15.80 -31.92 22.58
CA GLU A 9 -14.69 -32.51 23.32
C GLU A 9 -13.38 -32.46 22.50
N LYS A 10 -12.43 -31.64 22.96
CA LYS A 10 -11.09 -31.52 22.34
C LYS A 10 -10.28 -32.79 22.60
N ILE A 11 -9.91 -33.51 21.54
CA ILE A 11 -9.00 -34.65 21.62
C ILE A 11 -7.61 -34.14 22.03
N VAL A 12 -7.07 -34.65 23.15
CA VAL A 12 -5.73 -34.29 23.63
C VAL A 12 -4.81 -35.49 23.43
N TYR A 13 -3.91 -35.40 22.46
CA TYR A 13 -2.84 -36.40 22.28
C TYR A 13 -1.79 -36.22 23.37
N VAL A 14 -1.81 -37.10 24.37
CA VAL A 14 -0.80 -37.13 25.44
C VAL A 14 0.42 -37.89 24.92
N GLY A 15 1.55 -37.19 24.74
CA GLY A 15 2.84 -37.82 24.45
C GLY A 15 3.45 -38.52 25.67
N ASP A 16 4.50 -39.31 25.47
CA ASP A 16 5.24 -39.96 26.57
C ASP A 16 5.71 -38.93 27.61
N SER A 17 5.29 -39.11 28.86
CA SER A 17 5.61 -38.22 29.98
C SER A 17 7.11 -38.19 30.32
N ARG A 18 7.88 -39.18 29.85
CA ARG A 18 9.33 -39.27 30.03
C ARG A 18 10.13 -38.27 29.18
N VAL A 19 9.53 -37.71 28.14
CA VAL A 19 10.19 -36.72 27.26
C VAL A 19 9.66 -35.32 27.58
N ARG A 20 10.52 -34.44 28.10
CA ARG A 20 10.16 -33.04 28.38
C ARG A 20 9.81 -32.31 27.07
N ALA A 21 8.51 -32.13 26.82
CA ALA A 21 8.05 -31.36 25.67
C ALA A 21 8.54 -29.90 25.77
N LYS A 22 9.19 -29.40 24.71
CA LYS A 22 9.62 -28.00 24.63
C LYS A 22 8.37 -27.12 24.53
N SER A 23 8.13 -26.27 25.53
CA SER A 23 6.92 -25.43 25.66
C SER A 23 6.63 -24.51 24.46
N SER A 24 7.63 -24.25 23.60
CA SER A 24 7.55 -23.26 22.52
C SER A 24 7.27 -23.86 21.13
N ARG A 25 6.88 -25.14 21.01
CA ARG A 25 6.51 -25.65 19.68
C ARG A 25 5.16 -25.06 19.28
N MET A 26 5.18 -24.23 18.24
CA MET A 26 3.97 -23.77 17.57
C MET A 26 3.43 -24.94 16.73
N ILE A 27 2.72 -25.85 17.40
CA ILE A 27 2.06 -26.99 16.75
C ILE A 27 0.79 -26.45 16.08
N PRO A 28 0.51 -26.81 14.82
CA PRO A 28 -0.77 -26.48 14.19
C PRO A 28 -1.92 -27.02 15.05
N GLN A 29 -3.01 -26.25 15.14
CA GLN A 29 -4.19 -26.70 15.87
C GLN A 29 -4.79 -27.93 15.19
N ASP A 30 -5.33 -28.85 15.99
CA ASP A 30 -6.04 -30.01 15.46
C ASP A 30 -7.32 -29.59 14.72
N TYR A 31 -7.77 -30.37 13.75
CA TYR A 31 -8.98 -30.09 12.98
C TYR A 31 -10.24 -30.04 13.85
N SER A 32 -10.26 -30.78 14.96
CA SER A 32 -11.35 -30.73 15.94
C SER A 32 -11.44 -29.41 16.72
N ALA A 33 -10.42 -28.55 16.63
CA ALA A 33 -10.44 -27.22 17.26
C ALA A 33 -11.21 -26.18 16.42
N TYR A 34 -11.72 -26.57 15.24
CA TYR A 34 -12.52 -25.74 14.35
C TYR A 34 -14.00 -26.15 14.39
N PRO A 35 -14.95 -25.20 14.31
CA PRO A 35 -14.75 -23.76 14.20
C PRO A 35 -14.50 -23.10 15.57
N GLY A 36 -13.38 -22.37 15.68
CA GLY A 36 -12.99 -21.65 16.90
C GLY A 36 -12.76 -20.16 16.61
N LYS A 37 -11.66 -19.60 17.13
CA LYS A 37 -11.21 -18.23 16.77
C LYS A 37 -10.51 -18.15 15.41
N SER A 38 -10.19 -19.30 14.82
CA SER A 38 -9.49 -19.44 13.54
C SER A 38 -10.30 -20.36 12.64
N GLU A 39 -9.98 -20.33 11.35
CA GLU A 39 -10.52 -21.24 10.34
C GLU A 39 -9.43 -22.07 9.68
N VAL A 40 -9.84 -23.19 9.06
CA VAL A 40 -8.92 -24.07 8.33
C VAL A 40 -8.46 -23.35 7.05
N PHE A 41 -7.15 -23.37 6.78
CA PHE A 41 -6.59 -22.71 5.61
C PHE A 41 -7.20 -23.24 4.29
N ILE A 42 -7.19 -24.56 4.10
CA ILE A 42 -7.81 -25.22 2.94
C ILE A 42 -9.00 -26.08 3.43
N PRO A 43 -10.20 -25.95 2.84
CA PRO A 43 -10.54 -25.09 1.71
C PRO A 43 -11.04 -23.69 2.12
N ASN A 44 -11.44 -23.49 3.37
CA ASN A 44 -12.28 -22.36 3.77
C ASN A 44 -11.63 -20.99 3.57
N PHE A 45 -10.49 -20.74 4.23
CA PHE A 45 -9.80 -19.45 4.13
C PHE A 45 -9.34 -19.18 2.70
N LEU A 46 -8.73 -20.17 2.05
CA LEU A 46 -8.22 -20.03 0.68
C LEU A 46 -9.33 -19.65 -0.31
N LEU A 47 -10.49 -20.30 -0.23
CA LEU A 47 -11.63 -19.98 -1.09
C LEU A 47 -12.17 -18.57 -0.81
N LYS A 48 -12.24 -18.14 0.46
CA LYS A 48 -12.66 -16.77 0.80
C LYS A 48 -11.70 -15.73 0.25
N GLU A 49 -10.39 -15.91 0.43
CA GLU A 49 -9.37 -15.01 -0.12
C GLU A 49 -9.40 -14.98 -1.65
N TRP A 50 -9.64 -16.13 -2.30
CA TRP A 50 -9.83 -16.19 -3.76
C TRP A 50 -11.07 -15.43 -4.20
N MET A 51 -12.19 -15.56 -3.50
CA MET A 51 -13.40 -14.78 -3.80
C MET A 51 -13.14 -13.28 -3.67
N VAL A 52 -12.45 -12.84 -2.60
CA VAL A 52 -12.05 -11.44 -2.43
C VAL A 52 -11.14 -11.01 -3.59
N GLY A 53 -10.16 -11.83 -3.96
CA GLY A 53 -9.27 -11.58 -5.10
C GLY A 53 -10.02 -11.42 -6.42
N VAL A 54 -11.01 -12.27 -6.69
CA VAL A 54 -11.88 -12.17 -7.89
C VAL A 54 -12.69 -10.88 -7.85
N VAL A 55 -13.26 -10.50 -6.71
CA VAL A 55 -14.01 -9.24 -6.58
C VAL A 55 -13.12 -8.03 -6.86
N VAL A 56 -11.90 -8.01 -6.29
CA VAL A 56 -10.92 -6.93 -6.55
C VAL A 56 -10.52 -6.90 -8.02
N LEU A 57 -10.24 -8.06 -8.63
CA LEU A 57 -9.88 -8.16 -10.04
C LEU A 57 -11.00 -7.64 -10.95
N VAL A 58 -12.24 -8.07 -10.71
CA VAL A 58 -13.42 -7.59 -11.46
C VAL A 58 -13.59 -6.08 -11.27
N GLY A 59 -13.38 -5.55 -10.06
CA GLY A 59 -13.39 -4.11 -9.80
C GLY A 59 -12.36 -3.35 -10.64
N ILE A 60 -11.12 -3.83 -10.69
CA ILE A 60 -10.05 -3.23 -11.51
C ILE A 60 -10.38 -3.33 -13.00
N LEU A 61 -10.85 -4.48 -13.48
CA LEU A 61 -11.24 -4.67 -14.88
C LEU A 61 -12.39 -3.73 -15.26
N THR A 62 -13.38 -3.56 -14.38
CA THR A 62 -14.49 -2.63 -14.59
C THR A 62 -13.97 -1.20 -14.72
N LEU A 63 -13.05 -0.79 -13.84
CA LEU A 63 -12.42 0.54 -13.89
C LEU A 63 -11.65 0.76 -15.19
N VAL A 64 -10.86 -0.21 -15.63
CA VAL A 64 -10.07 -0.14 -16.88
C VAL A 64 -10.97 -0.14 -18.12
N MET A 65 -12.15 -0.77 -18.04
CA MET A 65 -13.13 -0.74 -19.12
C MET A 65 -13.96 0.54 -19.13
N SER A 66 -14.24 1.14 -17.97
CA SER A 66 -15.05 2.35 -17.85
C SER A 66 -14.27 3.63 -18.15
N GLU A 67 -13.01 3.68 -17.71
CA GLU A 67 -12.14 4.86 -17.87
C GLU A 67 -10.98 4.53 -18.81
N ALA A 68 -10.87 5.30 -19.89
CA ALA A 68 -9.75 5.16 -20.82
C ALA A 68 -8.44 5.56 -20.13
N ALA A 69 -7.34 4.92 -20.53
CA ALA A 69 -6.02 5.31 -20.00
C ALA A 69 -5.67 6.73 -20.46
N PRO A 70 -5.24 7.63 -19.56
CA PRO A 70 -4.86 9.00 -19.91
C PRO A 70 -3.53 8.99 -20.67
N LEU A 71 -3.59 8.97 -22.00
CA LEU A 71 -2.41 8.92 -22.86
C LEU A 71 -2.03 10.31 -23.36
N GLY A 72 -0.77 10.70 -23.16
CA GLY A 72 -0.19 11.95 -23.72
C GLY A 72 0.21 11.81 -25.19
N TYR A 73 0.78 12.85 -25.79
CA TYR A 73 1.33 12.78 -27.16
C TYR A 73 2.67 12.03 -27.20
N PRO A 74 3.13 11.57 -28.37
CA PRO A 74 4.51 11.12 -28.53
C PRO A 74 5.50 12.19 -28.07
N ALA A 75 6.59 11.77 -27.43
CA ALA A 75 7.57 12.69 -26.88
C ALA A 75 8.19 13.58 -27.97
N ASP A 76 8.08 14.90 -27.79
CA ASP A 76 8.67 15.91 -28.67
C ASP A 76 9.65 16.77 -27.86
N PRO A 77 10.96 16.74 -28.18
CA PRO A 77 11.97 17.53 -27.46
C PRO A 77 11.84 19.05 -27.70
N THR A 78 11.05 19.48 -28.68
CA THR A 78 10.84 20.91 -28.98
C THR A 78 9.66 21.51 -28.20
N ASN A 79 8.83 20.68 -27.56
CA ASN A 79 7.69 21.13 -26.77
C ASN A 79 8.14 21.60 -25.37
N THR A 80 8.14 22.91 -25.16
CA THR A 80 8.48 23.55 -23.87
C THR A 80 7.25 23.85 -23.00
N GLN A 81 6.04 23.57 -23.49
CA GLN A 81 4.79 23.86 -22.80
C GLN A 81 4.32 22.72 -21.88
N PHE A 82 5.00 21.57 -21.93
CA PHE A 82 4.72 20.43 -21.08
C PHE A 82 5.19 20.67 -19.64
N ILE A 83 4.30 20.45 -18.67
CA ILE A 83 4.64 20.50 -17.24
C ILE A 83 4.87 19.05 -16.76
N PRO A 84 6.12 18.64 -16.50
CA PRO A 84 6.42 17.28 -16.10
C PRO A 84 5.96 17.02 -14.66
N MET A 85 5.04 16.07 -14.51
CA MET A 85 4.58 15.55 -13.22
C MET A 85 4.75 14.02 -13.19
N PRO A 86 5.31 13.45 -12.11
CA PRO A 86 5.38 12.00 -11.95
C PRO A 86 4.04 11.43 -11.46
N ASP A 87 3.95 10.10 -11.44
CA ASP A 87 2.76 9.40 -10.95
C ASP A 87 2.44 9.70 -9.46
N TRP A 88 1.18 9.48 -9.09
CA TRP A 88 0.62 9.81 -7.78
C TRP A 88 1.42 9.27 -6.59
N TYR A 89 2.00 8.08 -6.72
CA TYR A 89 2.79 7.43 -5.66
C TYR A 89 4.17 8.06 -5.47
N PHE A 90 4.61 8.97 -6.34
CA PHE A 90 5.86 9.73 -6.22
C PHE A 90 5.64 11.21 -5.90
N LEU A 91 4.41 11.71 -5.86
CA LEU A 91 4.13 13.13 -5.65
C LEU A 91 4.71 13.69 -4.35
N PHE A 92 4.66 12.92 -3.26
CA PHE A 92 5.24 13.36 -1.98
C PHE A 92 6.76 13.60 -2.08
N MET A 93 7.47 12.73 -2.80
CA MET A 93 8.91 12.83 -3.00
C MET A 93 9.25 13.93 -3.99
N TYR A 94 8.45 14.08 -5.05
CA TYR A 94 8.58 15.17 -6.00
C TYR A 94 8.45 16.54 -5.31
N GLN A 95 7.43 16.72 -4.47
CA GLN A 95 7.28 17.95 -3.69
C GLN A 95 8.41 18.14 -2.68
N LEU A 96 8.85 17.06 -2.01
CA LEU A 96 10.00 17.13 -1.12
C LEU A 96 11.23 17.70 -1.85
N LEU A 97 11.50 17.28 -3.08
CA LEU A 97 12.65 17.75 -3.88
C LEU A 97 12.52 19.20 -4.37
N LYS A 98 11.35 19.82 -4.27
CA LYS A 98 11.17 21.25 -4.58
C LYS A 98 11.66 22.17 -3.46
N TYR A 99 11.82 21.65 -2.25
CA TYR A 99 12.26 22.47 -1.13
C TYR A 99 13.77 22.72 -1.13
N PRO A 100 14.24 23.89 -0.67
CA PRO A 100 15.65 24.29 -0.78
C PRO A 100 16.62 23.38 -0.01
N TYR A 101 16.15 22.73 1.06
CA TYR A 101 16.96 21.83 1.90
C TYR A 101 17.14 20.42 1.30
N THR A 102 16.45 20.11 0.21
CA THR A 102 16.43 18.81 -0.48
C THR A 102 16.62 18.98 -1.98
N SER A 103 16.90 20.21 -2.44
CA SER A 103 17.09 20.58 -3.84
C SER A 103 18.49 21.16 -4.10
N ASN A 104 18.79 21.46 -5.37
CA ASN A 104 20.07 21.97 -5.87
C ASN A 104 21.30 21.17 -5.35
N GLN A 105 22.09 21.76 -4.45
CA GLN A 105 23.28 21.14 -3.87
C GLN A 105 22.94 19.93 -2.98
N PHE A 106 21.72 19.85 -2.47
CA PHE A 106 21.22 18.78 -1.61
C PHE A 106 20.36 17.75 -2.35
N VAL A 107 20.36 17.73 -3.69
CA VAL A 107 19.56 16.76 -4.48
C VAL A 107 19.90 15.32 -4.11
N VAL A 108 21.18 15.00 -3.90
CA VAL A 108 21.59 13.63 -3.51
C VAL A 108 21.00 13.25 -2.15
N LEU A 109 20.97 14.20 -1.21
CA LEU A 109 20.35 14.00 0.10
C LEU A 109 18.84 13.79 -0.02
N GLY A 110 18.16 14.59 -0.86
CA GLY A 110 16.73 14.45 -1.09
C GLY A 110 16.32 13.18 -1.84
N THR A 111 17.10 12.77 -2.84
CA THR A 111 16.77 11.64 -3.74
C THR A 111 17.22 10.28 -3.21
N VAL A 112 18.36 10.22 -2.52
CA VAL A 112 18.93 8.97 -2.01
C VAL A 112 18.93 8.95 -0.49
N GLY A 113 19.33 10.06 0.14
CA GLY A 113 19.45 10.14 1.60
C GLY A 113 18.11 9.94 2.31
N VAL A 114 17.10 10.75 1.99
CA VAL A 114 15.79 10.69 2.65
C VAL A 114 15.10 9.35 2.42
N PRO A 115 14.95 8.84 1.17
CA PRO A 115 14.38 7.51 0.97
C PRO A 115 15.21 6.42 1.66
N GLY A 116 16.55 6.51 1.58
CA GLY A 116 17.45 5.55 2.22
C GLY A 116 17.26 5.48 3.74
N ILE A 117 17.08 6.61 4.41
CA ILE A 117 16.80 6.67 5.86
C ILE A 117 15.41 6.11 6.16
N LEU A 118 14.39 6.43 5.36
CA LEU A 118 13.02 5.93 5.58
C LEU A 118 12.94 4.41 5.38
N PHE A 119 13.47 3.89 4.27
CA PHE A 119 13.51 2.46 3.99
C PHE A 119 14.44 1.72 4.96
N GLY A 120 15.60 2.29 5.27
CA GLY A 120 16.51 1.75 6.27
C GLY A 120 15.87 1.69 7.66
N GLY A 121 15.13 2.72 8.05
CA GLY A 121 14.35 2.76 9.29
C GLY A 121 13.27 1.69 9.34
N LEU A 122 12.55 1.46 8.24
CA LEU A 122 11.57 0.37 8.13
C LEU A 122 12.23 -1.01 8.18
N LEU A 123 13.38 -1.18 7.53
CA LEU A 123 14.15 -2.43 7.56
C LEU A 123 14.67 -2.71 8.99
N LEU A 124 15.10 -1.68 9.70
CA LEU A 124 15.57 -1.76 11.08
C LEU A 124 14.45 -1.78 12.13
N ALA A 125 13.20 -1.50 11.75
CA ALA A 125 12.05 -1.48 12.66
C ALA A 125 11.91 -2.73 13.56
N PRO A 126 12.06 -3.99 13.09
CA PRO A 126 11.99 -5.16 13.96
C PRO A 126 13.10 -5.23 15.03
N PHE A 127 14.24 -4.56 14.81
CA PHE A 127 15.36 -4.51 15.74
C PHE A 127 15.29 -3.31 16.69
N LEU A 128 14.70 -2.20 16.24
CA LEU A 128 14.55 -0.98 17.03
C LEU A 128 13.35 -1.04 17.96
N ASP A 129 12.26 -1.70 17.57
CA ASP A 129 11.05 -1.83 18.38
C ASP A 129 10.82 -3.27 18.84
N THR A 130 11.60 -3.66 19.85
CA THR A 130 11.58 -5.00 20.48
C THR A 130 10.51 -5.15 21.56
N GLY A 131 9.51 -4.28 21.59
CA GLY A 131 8.42 -4.36 22.56
C GLY A 131 7.65 -5.68 22.48
N LYS A 132 7.29 -6.27 23.64
CA LYS A 132 6.48 -7.50 23.69
C LYS A 132 5.04 -7.29 23.20
N GLU A 133 4.53 -6.06 23.38
CA GLU A 133 3.19 -5.66 23.00
C GLU A 133 3.11 -5.40 21.50
N ARG A 134 2.11 -5.97 20.83
CA ARG A 134 1.92 -5.84 19.37
C ARG A 134 0.86 -4.81 18.97
N ARG A 135 0.12 -4.27 19.93
CA ARG A 135 -0.99 -3.35 19.68
C ARG A 135 -0.44 -1.93 19.48
N PHE A 136 -0.83 -1.25 18.40
CA PHE A 136 -0.28 0.07 18.05
C PHE A 136 -0.42 1.10 19.19
N TYR A 137 -1.56 1.16 19.86
CA TYR A 137 -1.81 2.09 20.97
C TYR A 137 -0.97 1.83 22.22
N LYS A 138 -0.33 0.67 22.34
CA LYS A 138 0.64 0.36 23.41
C LYS A 138 2.10 0.66 23.01
N ARG A 139 2.33 1.11 21.78
CA ARG A 139 3.65 1.45 21.22
C ARG A 139 3.64 2.92 20.78
N PRO A 140 3.62 3.88 21.73
CA PRO A 140 3.38 5.28 21.42
C PRO A 140 4.42 5.87 20.46
N ILE A 141 5.70 5.48 20.57
CA ILE A 141 6.78 6.00 19.72
C ILE A 141 6.68 5.49 18.27
N ALA A 142 6.59 4.18 18.06
CA ALA A 142 6.48 3.65 16.71
C ALA A 142 5.17 4.06 16.03
N SER A 143 4.07 4.10 16.79
CA SER A 143 2.79 4.56 16.27
C SER A 143 2.81 6.05 15.94
N SER A 144 3.44 6.90 16.75
CA SER A 144 3.54 8.33 16.44
C SER A 144 4.39 8.57 15.20
N LEU A 145 5.50 7.86 15.03
CA LEU A 145 6.32 7.91 13.81
C LEU A 145 5.55 7.41 12.58
N MET A 146 4.78 6.33 12.71
CA MET A 146 3.90 5.84 11.64
C MET A 146 2.89 6.92 11.22
N PHE A 147 2.15 7.50 12.17
CA PHE A 147 1.17 8.55 11.85
C PHE A 147 1.82 9.82 11.29
N LEU A 148 2.96 10.24 11.85
CA LEU A 148 3.73 11.36 11.32
C LEU A 148 4.14 11.11 9.86
N SER A 149 4.61 9.91 9.53
CA SER A 149 4.99 9.55 8.17
C SER A 149 3.79 9.57 7.22
N LEU A 150 2.64 9.04 7.62
CA LEU A 150 1.41 9.04 6.82
C LEU A 150 0.90 10.47 6.59
N ILE A 151 0.90 11.31 7.62
CA ILE A 151 0.51 12.71 7.52
C ILE A 151 1.47 13.46 6.59
N ALA A 152 2.78 13.25 6.73
CA ALA A 152 3.78 13.88 5.88
C ALA A 152 3.61 13.48 4.40
N VAL A 153 3.45 12.19 4.10
CA VAL A 153 3.23 11.70 2.72
C VAL A 153 1.94 12.29 2.14
N THR A 154 0.86 12.29 2.91
CA THR A 154 -0.44 12.81 2.46
C THR A 154 -0.37 14.32 2.22
N TYR A 155 0.23 15.08 3.14
CA TYR A 155 0.41 16.52 3.04
C TYR A 155 1.27 16.91 1.84
N LEU A 156 2.42 16.24 1.66
CA LEU A 156 3.32 16.49 0.53
C LEU A 156 2.68 16.11 -0.81
N THR A 157 1.92 15.03 -0.86
CA THR A 157 1.15 14.64 -2.05
C THR A 157 0.10 15.70 -2.42
N TYR A 158 -0.67 16.15 -1.44
CA TYR A 158 -1.68 17.18 -1.64
C TYR A 158 -1.07 18.50 -2.10
N THR A 159 0.00 18.95 -1.44
CA THR A 159 0.71 20.19 -1.81
C THR A 159 1.31 20.09 -3.21
N SER A 160 1.90 18.95 -3.57
CA SER A 160 2.38 18.69 -4.94
C SER A 160 1.28 18.90 -5.97
N TRP A 161 0.13 18.26 -5.74
CA TRP A 161 -1.01 18.32 -6.66
C TRP A 161 -1.57 19.74 -6.74
N HIS A 162 -1.66 20.42 -5.60
CA HIS A 162 -2.12 21.80 -5.53
C HIS A 162 -1.22 22.75 -6.33
N HIS A 163 0.11 22.64 -6.18
CA HIS A 163 1.07 23.44 -6.93
C HIS A 163 0.95 23.23 -8.45
N TYR A 164 0.74 21.99 -8.89
CA TYR A 164 0.54 21.68 -10.30
C TYR A 164 -0.73 22.32 -10.87
N GLN A 165 -1.83 22.27 -10.12
CA GLN A 165 -3.08 22.91 -10.52
C GLN A 165 -2.94 24.44 -10.62
N LEU A 166 -2.14 25.06 -9.75
CA LEU A 166 -1.82 26.49 -9.85
C LEU A 166 -0.98 26.78 -11.10
N GLU A 167 0.05 25.99 -11.35
CA GLU A 167 0.93 26.16 -12.51
C GLU A 167 0.17 26.03 -13.84
N LEU A 168 -0.76 25.07 -13.93
CA LEU A 168 -1.65 24.91 -15.08
C LEU A 168 -2.51 26.16 -15.32
N LYS A 169 -3.05 26.75 -14.25
CA LYS A 169 -3.88 27.97 -14.32
C LYS A 169 -3.07 29.19 -14.73
N GLU A 170 -1.88 29.36 -14.16
CA GLU A 170 -0.99 30.48 -14.47
C GLU A 170 -0.52 30.45 -15.92
N LYS A 171 -0.15 29.26 -16.42
CA LYS A 171 0.30 29.10 -17.82
C LYS A 171 -0.86 28.98 -18.81
N ASN A 172 -2.10 28.88 -18.31
CA ASN A 172 -3.30 28.64 -19.11
C ASN A 172 -3.14 27.43 -20.07
N VAL A 173 -2.55 26.34 -19.56
CA VAL A 173 -2.26 25.12 -20.34
C VAL A 173 -3.22 24.01 -19.91
N ILE A 174 -3.88 23.38 -20.89
CA ILE A 174 -4.64 22.15 -20.67
C ILE A 174 -3.66 20.96 -20.71
N PRO A 175 -3.73 20.01 -19.75
CA PRO A 175 -2.91 18.79 -19.77
C PRO A 175 -3.03 18.00 -21.08
N GLU A 176 -1.92 17.41 -21.53
CA GLU A 176 -1.86 16.74 -22.83
C GLU A 176 -2.84 15.58 -23.00
N HIS A 177 -3.05 14.79 -21.94
CA HIS A 177 -3.98 13.67 -21.98
C HIS A 177 -5.43 14.15 -22.21
N ILE A 178 -5.83 15.26 -21.58
CA ILE A 178 -7.17 15.86 -21.79
C ILE A 178 -7.29 16.43 -23.21
N LYS A 179 -6.28 17.19 -23.67
CA LYS A 179 -6.26 17.74 -25.04
C LYS A 179 -6.41 16.62 -26.08
N ARG A 180 -5.66 15.54 -25.91
CA ARG A 180 -5.70 14.39 -26.81
C ARG A 180 -7.07 13.72 -26.80
N GLU A 181 -7.67 13.53 -25.63
CA GLU A 181 -9.02 12.97 -25.53
C GLU A 181 -10.06 13.85 -26.25
N GLU A 182 -10.04 15.16 -26.04
CA GLU A 182 -10.92 16.12 -26.72
C GLU A 182 -10.78 16.04 -28.25
N GLU A 183 -9.54 16.00 -28.77
CA GLU A 183 -9.27 15.84 -30.20
C GLU A 183 -9.75 14.48 -30.74
N MET A 184 -9.57 13.41 -29.98
CA MET A 184 -10.05 12.07 -30.36
C MET A 184 -11.58 12.02 -30.41
N HIS A 185 -12.28 12.67 -29.47
CA HIS A 185 -13.74 12.79 -29.49
C HIS A 185 -14.21 13.67 -30.66
N ALA A 186 -13.54 14.78 -30.94
CA ALA A 186 -13.84 15.65 -32.06
C ALA A 186 -13.64 14.96 -33.41
N ASN A 187 -12.60 14.13 -33.55
CA ASN A 187 -12.33 13.35 -34.76
C ASN A 187 -13.35 12.21 -34.95
N LYS A 188 -13.77 11.53 -33.88
CA LYS A 188 -14.84 10.52 -33.94
C LYS A 188 -16.18 11.09 -34.40
N GLY A 189 -16.49 12.36 -34.09
CA GLY A 189 -17.73 13.01 -34.51
C GLY A 189 -17.74 13.52 -35.97
N LYS A 190 -16.58 13.50 -36.65
CA LYS A 190 -16.42 13.95 -38.04
C LYS A 190 -16.38 12.79 -39.07
N ALA A 191 -16.29 11.55 -38.58
CA ALA A 191 -16.31 10.32 -39.39
C ALA A 191 -17.72 9.71 -39.37
#